data_AF-A0A1H1D0Q0-F1
#
_entry.id   AF-A0A1H1D0Q0-F1
#
_cell.length_a   1.000
_cell.length_b   1.000
_cell.length_c   1.000
_cell.angle_alpha   90.00
_cell.angle_beta   90.00
_cell.angle_gamma   90.00
#
_symmetry.space_group_name_H-M   'P 1'
#
loop_
_entity.id
_entity.type
_entity.pdbx_description
1 polymer ?
#
loop_
_entity_poly.entity_id
_entity_poly.type
_entity_poly.pdbx_seq_one_letter_code
_entity_poly.pdbx_strand_id
1 'polypeptide(L)'
;MNTDVGVARWRELIEAFEEQRERLVRIHPDLYAMSRPNPGATEEQLLAAEKRLGHPIPAQYREFLTVANGWSEWNQDVALLSCDQIGHGTISESEGLGIRLAEGDVLVEWSTDTDWVRIADSDGTYWETFMLHRDSQGYLAGQMMMTPHGDHFYDSFEQYLVEELASLTEWLDGEELGPHGRYWGRDLRIDPPTMRQIVERLAELRVEYAAVRGEPAPDPPNPGAAPSDIAALEQRLGRPLHPEHREVLEVADGWPGNPHILSCAQIITGDLWAEALAARDRHNAWQAADFARCGVSTWQKPGPAAEAAAGVSVTPFATQAIFVWGIDIEEGRVLDVLTYVEDVARGYKRSYGTVREHLLSQIDGLCQQIESWRRTFG
;
A
#
# COMPACT_ATOMS: atom_id res chain seq x y z
N MET A 1 -11.89 -22.68 -24.82
CA MET A 1 -13.35 -22.74 -24.58
C MET A 1 -13.58 -22.25 -23.17
N ASN A 2 -14.00 -21.00 -23.01
CA ASN A 2 -14.49 -20.47 -21.74
C ASN A 2 -15.80 -21.18 -21.46
N THR A 3 -15.80 -22.13 -20.52
CA THR A 3 -16.95 -22.96 -20.17
C THR A 3 -17.98 -22.18 -19.39
N ASP A 4 -19.24 -22.60 -19.46
CA ASP A 4 -20.32 -22.06 -18.64
C ASP A 4 -19.96 -22.20 -17.15
N VAL A 5 -20.13 -21.10 -16.43
CA VAL A 5 -19.86 -20.98 -14.99
C VAL A 5 -21.11 -21.33 -14.20
N GLY A 6 -22.28 -21.01 -14.78
CA GLY A 6 -23.59 -21.32 -14.26
C GLY A 6 -24.22 -20.11 -13.57
N VAL A 7 -25.49 -19.84 -13.91
CA VAL A 7 -26.31 -18.77 -13.31
C VAL A 7 -26.26 -18.71 -11.77
N ALA A 8 -26.19 -19.86 -11.09
CA ALA A 8 -26.09 -19.90 -9.63
C ALA A 8 -24.81 -19.21 -9.12
N ARG A 9 -23.68 -19.48 -9.76
CA ARG A 9 -22.39 -18.90 -9.41
C ARG A 9 -22.33 -17.40 -9.67
N TRP A 10 -22.94 -16.93 -10.77
CA TRP A 10 -23.05 -15.49 -11.01
C TRP A 10 -23.88 -14.77 -9.95
N ARG A 11 -24.98 -15.38 -9.50
CA ARG A 11 -25.79 -14.82 -8.40
C ARG A 11 -25.00 -14.75 -7.10
N GLU A 12 -24.26 -15.80 -6.75
CA GLU A 12 -23.38 -15.79 -5.56
C GLU A 12 -22.36 -14.64 -5.61
N LEU A 13 -21.71 -14.43 -6.76
CA LEU A 13 -20.75 -13.34 -6.92
C LEU A 13 -21.43 -11.97 -6.81
N ILE A 14 -22.59 -11.79 -7.46
CA ILE A 14 -23.35 -10.54 -7.38
C ILE A 14 -23.79 -10.25 -5.94
N GLU A 15 -24.31 -11.24 -5.22
CA GLU A 15 -24.71 -11.10 -3.82
C GLU A 15 -23.51 -10.69 -2.96
N ALA A 16 -22.33 -11.30 -3.17
CA ALA A 16 -21.12 -10.92 -2.44
C ALA A 16 -20.66 -9.48 -2.76
N PHE A 17 -20.77 -9.03 -4.02
CA PHE A 17 -20.50 -7.62 -4.38
C PHE A 17 -21.53 -6.66 -3.77
N GLU A 18 -22.81 -7.04 -3.72
CA GLU A 18 -23.84 -6.22 -3.08
C GLU A 18 -23.53 -6.06 -1.58
N GLU A 19 -23.11 -7.13 -0.90
CA GLU A 19 -22.63 -7.07 0.48
C GLU A 19 -21.45 -6.10 0.62
N GLN A 20 -20.44 -6.19 -0.25
CA GLN A 20 -19.31 -5.24 -0.23
C GLN A 20 -19.75 -3.80 -0.50
N ARG A 21 -20.74 -3.58 -1.37
CA ARG A 21 -21.29 -2.24 -1.63
C ARG A 21 -21.98 -1.66 -0.40
N GLU A 22 -22.76 -2.48 0.32
CA GLU A 22 -23.37 -2.08 1.58
C GLU A 22 -22.31 -1.75 2.65
N ARG A 23 -21.20 -2.50 2.70
CA ARG A 23 -20.05 -2.20 3.55
C ARG A 23 -19.41 -0.86 3.16
N LEU A 24 -19.12 -0.65 1.88
CA LEU A 24 -18.52 0.57 1.36
C LEU A 24 -19.33 1.83 1.70
N VAL A 25 -20.65 1.81 1.44
CA VAL A 25 -21.55 2.93 1.75
C VAL A 25 -21.65 3.17 3.26
N ARG A 26 -21.58 2.11 4.08
CA ARG A 26 -21.58 2.25 5.54
C ARG A 26 -20.30 2.92 6.06
N ILE A 27 -19.14 2.57 5.50
CA ILE A 27 -17.84 3.11 5.92
C ILE A 27 -17.70 4.56 5.42
N HIS A 28 -18.11 4.81 4.18
CA HIS A 28 -17.90 6.08 3.47
C HIS A 28 -19.22 6.65 2.90
N PRO A 29 -20.19 6.99 3.76
CA PRO A 29 -21.54 7.40 3.33
C PRO A 29 -21.58 8.72 2.54
N ASP A 30 -20.57 9.56 2.70
CA ASP A 30 -20.47 10.85 2.02
C ASP A 30 -19.78 10.73 0.64
N LEU A 31 -19.12 9.60 0.35
CA LEU A 31 -18.37 9.38 -0.90
C LEU A 31 -19.10 8.45 -1.86
N TYR A 32 -19.85 7.46 -1.34
CA TYR A 32 -20.48 6.43 -2.17
C TYR A 32 -21.99 6.32 -1.90
N ALA A 33 -22.77 6.14 -2.96
CA ALA A 33 -24.20 5.88 -2.89
C ALA A 33 -24.53 4.38 -3.00
N MET A 34 -25.68 3.95 -2.49
CA MET A 34 -26.10 2.56 -2.75
C MET A 34 -26.47 2.40 -4.22
N SER A 35 -25.87 1.42 -4.89
CA SER A 35 -26.19 0.99 -6.25
C SER A 35 -26.52 -0.50 -6.27
N ARG A 36 -27.17 -0.97 -7.34
CA ARG A 36 -27.54 -2.36 -7.53
C ARG A 36 -27.37 -2.77 -9.00
N PRO A 37 -27.16 -4.07 -9.28
CA PRO A 37 -27.14 -4.55 -10.65
C PRO A 37 -28.48 -4.27 -11.35
N ASN A 38 -28.40 -3.94 -12.64
CA ASN A 38 -29.60 -3.86 -13.46
C ASN A 38 -30.22 -5.25 -13.62
N PRO A 39 -31.55 -5.34 -13.85
CA PRO A 39 -32.18 -6.60 -14.20
C PRO A 39 -31.47 -7.30 -15.36
N GLY A 40 -31.37 -8.62 -15.29
CA GLY A 40 -30.77 -9.44 -16.33
C GLY A 40 -31.31 -9.14 -17.73
N ALA A 41 -30.41 -9.19 -18.72
CA ALA A 41 -30.68 -8.88 -20.10
C ALA A 41 -31.65 -9.90 -20.71
N THR A 42 -32.58 -9.41 -21.53
CA THR A 42 -33.39 -10.30 -22.37
C THR A 42 -32.58 -10.80 -23.56
N GLU A 43 -33.03 -11.90 -24.18
CA GLU A 43 -32.39 -12.43 -25.40
C GLU A 43 -32.37 -11.37 -26.52
N GLU A 44 -33.41 -10.55 -26.63
CA GLU A 44 -33.45 -9.45 -27.60
C GLU A 44 -32.37 -8.40 -27.34
N GLN A 45 -32.08 -8.07 -26.08
CA GLN A 45 -31.01 -7.12 -25.73
C GLN A 45 -29.63 -7.70 -26.01
N LEU A 46 -29.40 -8.99 -25.69
CA LEU A 46 -28.15 -9.69 -26.01
C LEU A 46 -27.91 -9.72 -27.52
N LEU A 47 -28.92 -10.14 -28.30
CA LEU A 47 -28.82 -10.18 -29.77
C LEU A 47 -28.61 -8.78 -30.37
N ALA A 48 -29.21 -7.74 -29.79
CA ALA A 48 -28.98 -6.37 -30.23
C ALA A 48 -27.54 -5.90 -29.96
N ALA A 49 -26.98 -6.25 -28.80
CA ALA A 49 -25.58 -5.97 -28.48
C ALA A 49 -24.62 -6.74 -29.40
N GLU A 50 -24.83 -8.05 -29.60
CA GLU A 50 -24.03 -8.87 -30.52
C GLU A 50 -24.09 -8.35 -31.96
N LYS A 51 -25.28 -7.91 -32.41
CA LYS A 51 -25.43 -7.30 -33.72
C LYS A 51 -24.65 -5.98 -33.84
N ARG A 52 -24.60 -5.18 -32.77
CA ARG A 52 -23.85 -3.92 -32.72
C ARG A 52 -22.35 -4.16 -32.77
N LEU A 53 -21.88 -5.16 -32.03
CA LEU A 53 -20.49 -5.59 -32.00
C LEU A 53 -20.05 -6.28 -33.31
N GLY A 54 -21.00 -6.87 -34.04
CA GLY A 54 -20.73 -7.60 -35.28
C GLY A 54 -20.24 -9.05 -35.05
N HIS A 55 -20.22 -9.50 -33.80
CA HIS A 55 -19.83 -10.85 -33.39
C HIS A 55 -20.55 -11.26 -32.08
N PRO A 56 -20.60 -12.56 -31.76
CA PRO A 56 -21.15 -13.03 -30.48
C PRO A 56 -20.40 -12.46 -29.27
N ILE A 57 -21.10 -12.35 -28.14
CA ILE A 57 -20.49 -12.03 -26.85
C ILE A 57 -19.87 -13.33 -26.28
N PRO A 58 -18.66 -13.31 -25.70
CA PRO A 58 -18.07 -14.48 -25.03
C PRO A 58 -19.02 -15.12 -24.01
N ALA A 59 -19.05 -16.46 -23.98
CA ALA A 59 -20.09 -17.24 -23.30
C ALA A 59 -20.31 -16.85 -21.83
N GLN A 60 -19.23 -16.71 -21.04
CA GLN A 60 -19.33 -16.33 -19.63
C GLN A 60 -19.94 -14.95 -19.43
N TYR A 61 -19.54 -13.96 -20.25
CA TYR A 61 -20.07 -12.61 -20.12
C TYR A 61 -21.51 -12.52 -20.62
N ARG A 62 -21.83 -13.25 -21.68
CA ARG A 62 -23.20 -13.41 -22.16
C ARG A 62 -24.09 -14.03 -21.08
N GLU A 63 -23.62 -15.07 -20.39
CA GLU A 63 -24.33 -15.70 -19.26
C GLU A 63 -24.49 -14.72 -18.08
N PHE A 64 -23.43 -14.02 -17.68
CA PHE A 64 -23.49 -13.00 -16.63
C PHE A 64 -24.53 -11.92 -16.93
N LEU A 65 -24.57 -11.41 -18.17
CA LEU A 65 -25.53 -10.38 -18.58
C LEU A 65 -26.99 -10.85 -18.44
N THR A 66 -27.28 -12.15 -18.51
CA THR A 66 -28.63 -12.69 -18.21
C THR A 66 -29.02 -12.57 -16.74
N VAL A 67 -28.05 -12.32 -15.85
CA VAL A 67 -28.25 -12.15 -14.42
C VAL A 67 -28.18 -10.67 -14.04
N ALA A 68 -27.18 -9.94 -14.55
CA ALA A 68 -26.98 -8.51 -14.31
C ALA A 68 -26.59 -7.78 -15.60
N ASN A 69 -27.52 -6.99 -16.15
CA ASN A 69 -27.29 -6.24 -17.40
C ASN A 69 -26.59 -4.90 -17.15
N GLY A 70 -25.35 -4.98 -16.66
CA GLY A 70 -24.59 -3.83 -16.19
C GLY A 70 -24.96 -3.42 -14.76
N TRP A 71 -24.11 -2.58 -14.18
CA TRP A 71 -24.22 -2.13 -12.80
C TRP A 71 -23.45 -0.81 -12.65
N SER A 72 -24.17 0.26 -12.31
CA SER A 72 -23.56 1.55 -11.97
C SER A 72 -22.75 1.44 -10.68
N GLU A 73 -21.51 1.92 -10.69
CA GLU A 73 -20.66 1.95 -9.47
C GLU A 73 -20.56 0.55 -8.81
N TRP A 74 -20.31 -0.49 -9.63
CA TRP A 74 -20.28 -1.88 -9.17
C TRP A 74 -19.08 -2.16 -8.25
N ASN A 75 -17.94 -1.51 -8.56
CA ASN A 75 -16.73 -1.50 -7.75
C ASN A 75 -16.26 -0.05 -7.63
N GLN A 76 -16.41 0.54 -6.43
CA GLN A 76 -16.14 1.96 -6.18
C GLN A 76 -16.85 2.90 -7.18
N ASP A 77 -16.10 3.60 -8.03
CA ASP A 77 -16.57 4.53 -9.06
C ASP A 77 -16.64 3.91 -10.48
N VAL A 78 -16.32 2.62 -10.61
CA VAL A 78 -16.38 1.90 -11.89
C VAL A 78 -17.80 1.43 -12.17
N ALA A 79 -18.29 1.53 -13.40
CA ALA A 79 -19.55 0.98 -13.87
C ALA A 79 -19.34 -0.21 -14.81
N LEU A 80 -20.04 -1.32 -14.58
CA LEU A 80 -20.16 -2.39 -15.58
C LEU A 80 -21.17 -1.97 -16.64
N LEU A 81 -20.74 -2.01 -17.90
CA LEU A 81 -21.56 -1.60 -19.02
C LEU A 81 -22.66 -2.63 -19.30
N SER A 82 -23.84 -2.11 -19.64
CA SER A 82 -25.00 -2.90 -20.06
C SER A 82 -24.94 -3.23 -21.57
N CYS A 83 -25.80 -4.14 -22.02
CA CYS A 83 -26.04 -4.44 -23.44
C CYS A 83 -26.32 -3.19 -24.28
N ASP A 84 -26.88 -2.12 -23.71
CA ASP A 84 -27.17 -0.87 -24.43
C ASP A 84 -25.98 0.08 -24.49
N GLN A 85 -24.91 -0.22 -23.76
CA GLN A 85 -23.69 0.62 -23.68
C GLN A 85 -22.48 -0.06 -24.34
N ILE A 86 -22.36 -1.38 -24.24
CA ILE A 86 -21.22 -2.13 -24.82
C ILE A 86 -21.16 -1.91 -26.33
N GLY A 87 -19.97 -1.63 -26.88
CA GLY A 87 -19.80 -1.30 -28.29
C GLY A 87 -20.26 0.13 -28.67
N HIS A 88 -20.58 0.97 -27.67
CA HIS A 88 -20.67 2.42 -27.84
C HIS A 88 -19.45 3.09 -27.19
N GLY A 89 -18.83 3.99 -27.94
CA GLY A 89 -17.55 4.61 -27.60
C GLY A 89 -16.55 4.38 -28.74
N THR A 90 -15.70 5.37 -29.01
CA THR A 90 -14.53 5.21 -29.88
C THR A 90 -13.35 5.28 -28.94
N ILE A 91 -12.60 4.19 -28.81
CA ILE A 91 -11.27 4.29 -28.22
C ILE A 91 -10.46 5.04 -29.28
N SER A 92 -9.94 6.22 -28.94
CA SER A 92 -9.37 7.07 -29.98
C SER A 92 -8.18 6.35 -30.64
N GLU A 93 -8.00 6.50 -31.96
CA GLU A 93 -6.85 5.93 -32.68
C GLU A 93 -5.49 6.37 -32.06
N SER A 94 -5.49 7.45 -31.27
CA SER A 94 -4.32 7.95 -30.51
C SER A 94 -4.03 7.21 -29.20
N GLU A 95 -4.95 6.37 -28.71
CA GLU A 95 -4.89 5.69 -27.41
C GLU A 95 -4.58 4.18 -27.50
N GLY A 96 -4.25 3.68 -28.71
CA GLY A 96 -4.00 2.27 -29.02
C GLY A 96 -3.66 1.36 -27.83
N LEU A 97 -4.48 0.32 -27.63
CA LEU A 97 -4.30 -0.64 -26.55
C LEU A 97 -3.10 -1.54 -26.87
N GLY A 98 -2.08 -1.49 -26.04
CA GLY A 98 -0.87 -2.28 -26.24
C GLY A 98 -0.13 -2.59 -24.94
N ILE A 99 0.45 -3.79 -24.88
CA ILE A 99 1.34 -4.19 -23.79
C ILE A 99 2.68 -3.49 -24.02
N ARG A 100 3.11 -2.70 -23.03
CA ARG A 100 4.43 -2.03 -23.05
C ARG A 100 5.34 -2.69 -22.03
N LEU A 101 6.54 -3.08 -22.45
CA LEU A 101 7.59 -3.43 -21.47
C LEU A 101 8.06 -2.18 -20.75
N ALA A 102 8.59 -2.35 -19.54
CA ALA A 102 9.16 -1.29 -18.70
C ALA A 102 10.26 -0.45 -19.40
N GLU A 103 10.79 -0.94 -20.54
CA GLU A 103 11.85 -0.29 -21.34
C GLU A 103 11.33 0.37 -22.64
N GLY A 104 10.01 0.44 -22.86
CA GLY A 104 9.42 1.25 -23.93
C GLY A 104 9.14 0.53 -25.26
N ASP A 105 9.45 -0.77 -25.36
CA ASP A 105 9.05 -1.59 -26.51
C ASP A 105 7.58 -2.04 -26.37
N VAL A 106 6.79 -1.83 -27.42
CA VAL A 106 5.42 -2.35 -27.55
C VAL A 106 5.52 -3.81 -27.99
N LEU A 107 5.10 -4.74 -27.12
CA LEU A 107 5.13 -6.19 -27.40
C LEU A 107 4.02 -6.61 -28.36
N VAL A 108 2.83 -6.04 -28.17
CA VAL A 108 1.63 -6.34 -28.95
C VAL A 108 0.75 -5.09 -29.02
N GLU A 109 0.28 -4.75 -30.21
CA GLU A 109 -0.66 -3.65 -30.46
C GLU A 109 -1.94 -4.24 -31.08
N TRP A 110 -3.10 -3.81 -30.58
CA TRP A 110 -4.40 -4.20 -31.12
C TRP A 110 -5.16 -3.00 -31.65
N SER A 111 -5.94 -3.22 -32.72
CA SER A 111 -7.03 -2.33 -33.08
C SER A 111 -8.17 -2.56 -32.09
N THR A 112 -8.37 -1.60 -31.21
CA THR A 112 -9.20 -1.71 -30.00
C THR A 112 -10.64 -2.10 -30.32
N ASP A 113 -11.32 -1.36 -31.18
CA ASP A 113 -12.75 -1.53 -31.44
C ASP A 113 -13.10 -2.82 -32.22
N THR A 114 -12.09 -3.57 -32.68
CA THR A 114 -12.28 -4.82 -33.45
C THR A 114 -12.00 -6.08 -32.63
N ASP A 115 -11.07 -6.01 -31.67
CA ASP A 115 -10.65 -7.16 -30.87
C ASP A 115 -11.11 -7.03 -29.41
N TRP A 116 -10.92 -5.85 -28.82
CA TRP A 116 -11.09 -5.58 -27.40
C TRP A 116 -12.29 -4.67 -27.18
N VAL A 117 -13.32 -5.22 -26.56
CA VAL A 117 -14.53 -4.46 -26.26
C VAL A 117 -14.44 -3.96 -24.83
N ARG A 118 -14.67 -2.67 -24.64
CA ARG A 118 -14.79 -2.07 -23.31
C ARG A 118 -16.05 -2.59 -22.63
N ILE A 119 -15.92 -3.10 -21.40
CA ILE A 119 -17.04 -3.66 -20.63
C ILE A 119 -17.23 -3.01 -19.26
N ALA A 120 -16.24 -2.23 -18.80
CA ALA A 120 -16.37 -1.38 -17.63
C ALA A 120 -15.78 0.00 -17.92
N ASP A 121 -16.38 1.02 -17.34
CA ASP A 121 -16.00 2.42 -17.52
C ASP A 121 -15.84 3.08 -16.15
N SER A 122 -14.84 3.93 -16.00
CA SER A 122 -14.63 4.74 -14.80
C SER A 122 -14.82 6.20 -15.18
N ASP A 123 -15.58 6.96 -14.39
CA ASP A 123 -15.97 8.34 -14.72
C ASP A 123 -14.76 9.30 -14.71
N GLY A 124 -13.94 9.24 -15.77
CA GLY A 124 -12.81 10.13 -16.02
C GLY A 124 -11.46 9.71 -15.42
N THR A 125 -11.31 8.47 -14.96
CA THR A 125 -10.00 7.91 -14.57
C THR A 125 -9.44 7.00 -15.67
N TYR A 126 -8.11 6.79 -15.69
CA TYR A 126 -7.44 5.99 -16.74
C TYR A 126 -7.66 4.46 -16.58
N TRP A 127 -8.69 4.04 -15.85
CA TRP A 127 -8.95 2.66 -15.46
C TRP A 127 -10.11 2.10 -16.28
N GLU A 128 -9.81 1.56 -17.46
CA GLU A 128 -10.80 0.93 -18.32
C GLU A 128 -10.58 -0.59 -18.34
N THR A 129 -11.68 -1.34 -18.32
CA THR A 129 -11.63 -2.80 -18.39
C THR A 129 -12.13 -3.27 -19.76
N PHE A 130 -11.29 -4.05 -20.44
CA PHE A 130 -11.55 -4.58 -21.76
C PHE A 130 -11.65 -6.10 -21.74
N MET A 131 -12.53 -6.62 -22.59
CA MET A 131 -12.69 -8.03 -22.87
C MET A 131 -12.27 -8.32 -24.31
N LEU A 132 -11.49 -9.39 -24.51
CA LEU A 132 -11.17 -9.88 -25.83
C LEU A 132 -12.37 -10.65 -26.37
N HIS A 133 -12.99 -10.20 -27.46
CA HIS A 133 -14.21 -10.84 -27.96
C HIS A 133 -13.97 -11.95 -29.00
N ARG A 134 -12.75 -12.06 -29.55
CA ARG A 134 -12.35 -13.11 -30.48
C ARG A 134 -10.90 -13.54 -30.24
N ASP A 135 -10.57 -14.77 -30.55
CA ASP A 135 -9.19 -15.25 -30.47
C ASP A 135 -8.29 -14.38 -31.37
N SER A 136 -7.24 -13.80 -30.79
CA SER A 136 -6.37 -12.85 -31.50
C SER A 136 -4.96 -12.88 -30.90
N GLN A 137 -3.94 -12.92 -31.77
CA GLN A 137 -2.52 -12.85 -31.38
C GLN A 137 -2.09 -13.85 -30.27
N GLY A 138 -2.70 -15.03 -30.23
CA GLY A 138 -2.42 -16.08 -29.23
C GLY A 138 -3.24 -16.00 -27.95
N TYR A 139 -4.09 -14.98 -27.81
CA TYR A 139 -5.03 -14.78 -26.71
C TYR A 139 -6.41 -15.33 -27.08
N LEU A 140 -7.15 -15.79 -26.08
CA LEU A 140 -8.45 -16.45 -26.22
C LEU A 140 -9.61 -15.48 -25.95
N ALA A 141 -10.70 -15.66 -26.69
CA ALA A 141 -11.94 -14.92 -26.44
C ALA A 141 -12.43 -15.10 -24.98
N GLY A 142 -12.80 -13.98 -24.36
CA GLY A 142 -13.23 -13.86 -22.97
C GLY A 142 -12.10 -13.56 -21.97
N GLN A 143 -10.84 -13.44 -22.43
CA GLN A 143 -9.77 -12.90 -21.60
C GLN A 143 -9.97 -11.40 -21.34
N MET A 144 -9.47 -10.95 -20.20
CA MET A 144 -9.68 -9.61 -19.66
C MET A 144 -8.36 -8.86 -19.52
N MET A 145 -8.40 -7.54 -19.70
CA MET A 145 -7.29 -6.65 -19.42
C MET A 145 -7.79 -5.33 -18.82
N MET A 146 -7.02 -4.80 -17.87
CA MET A 146 -7.28 -3.50 -17.25
C MET A 146 -6.14 -2.54 -17.56
N THR A 147 -6.44 -1.33 -18.02
CA THR A 147 -5.45 -0.28 -18.28
C THR A 147 -5.23 0.60 -17.05
N PRO A 148 -4.04 1.21 -16.86
CA PRO A 148 -2.81 1.09 -17.64
C PRO A 148 -1.92 -0.10 -17.22
N HIS A 149 -2.41 -1.01 -16.37
CA HIS A 149 -1.67 -2.18 -15.86
C HIS A 149 -1.61 -3.33 -16.87
N GLY A 150 -1.27 -3.03 -18.12
CA GLY A 150 -1.26 -3.98 -19.24
C GLY A 150 -0.25 -5.14 -19.10
N ASP A 151 0.30 -5.37 -17.91
CA ASP A 151 1.09 -6.54 -17.53
C ASP A 151 0.24 -7.67 -16.91
N HIS A 152 -1.02 -7.43 -16.52
CA HIS A 152 -1.92 -8.48 -16.00
C HIS A 152 -3.08 -8.80 -16.95
N PHE A 153 -3.23 -10.08 -17.29
CA PHE A 153 -4.36 -10.62 -18.03
C PHE A 153 -5.11 -11.60 -17.14
N TYR A 154 -6.44 -11.49 -17.13
CA TYR A 154 -7.28 -12.53 -16.54
C TYR A 154 -7.71 -13.50 -17.62
N ASP A 155 -7.68 -14.79 -17.31
CA ASP A 155 -8.01 -15.86 -18.27
C ASP A 155 -9.51 -15.92 -18.59
N SER A 156 -10.35 -15.33 -17.73
CA SER A 156 -11.80 -15.34 -17.88
C SER A 156 -12.47 -14.19 -17.14
N PHE A 157 -13.75 -13.96 -17.47
CA PHE A 157 -14.57 -12.96 -16.79
C PHE A 157 -14.87 -13.36 -15.33
N GLU A 158 -15.04 -14.66 -15.05
CA GLU A 158 -15.22 -15.12 -13.66
C GLU A 158 -13.99 -14.82 -12.82
N GLN A 159 -12.79 -15.14 -13.33
CA GLN A 159 -11.54 -14.87 -12.61
C GLN A 159 -11.40 -13.38 -12.29
N TYR A 160 -11.68 -12.52 -13.28
CA TYR A 160 -11.69 -11.08 -13.07
C TYR A 160 -12.60 -10.66 -11.90
N LEU A 161 -13.88 -11.09 -11.90
CA LEU A 161 -14.81 -10.74 -10.81
C LEU A 161 -14.37 -11.30 -9.45
N VAL A 162 -13.79 -12.50 -9.41
CA VAL A 162 -13.29 -13.11 -8.16
C VAL A 162 -12.11 -12.33 -7.59
N GLU A 163 -11.15 -11.94 -8.43
CA GLU A 163 -9.98 -11.17 -8.01
C GLU A 163 -10.35 -9.74 -7.59
N GLU A 164 -11.29 -9.10 -8.31
CA GLU A 164 -11.84 -7.79 -7.93
C GLU A 164 -12.58 -7.85 -6.59
N LEU A 165 -13.39 -8.89 -6.36
CA LEU A 165 -14.10 -9.09 -5.10
C LEU A 165 -13.12 -9.29 -3.94
N ALA A 166 -12.08 -10.10 -4.14
CA ALA A 166 -11.06 -10.34 -3.13
C ALA A 166 -10.30 -9.05 -2.78
N SER A 167 -9.92 -8.27 -3.80
CA SER A 167 -9.24 -6.98 -3.62
C SER A 167 -10.11 -5.96 -2.90
N LEU A 168 -11.39 -5.85 -3.28
CA LEU A 168 -12.37 -4.99 -2.62
C LEU A 168 -12.59 -5.41 -1.17
N THR A 169 -12.68 -6.71 -0.91
CA THR A 169 -12.85 -7.25 0.45
C THR A 169 -11.63 -6.92 1.32
N GLU A 170 -10.42 -7.17 0.84
CA GLU A 170 -9.19 -6.86 1.58
C GLU A 170 -9.07 -5.36 1.88
N TRP A 171 -9.41 -4.52 0.92
CA TRP A 171 -9.42 -3.06 1.12
C TRP A 171 -10.46 -2.64 2.17
N LEU A 172 -11.71 -3.12 2.06
CA LEU A 172 -12.78 -2.79 3.02
C LEU A 172 -12.49 -3.31 4.43
N ASP A 173 -11.90 -4.51 4.55
CA ASP A 173 -11.42 -5.04 5.84
C ASP A 173 -10.40 -4.08 6.47
N GLY A 174 -9.49 -3.54 5.65
CA GLY A 174 -8.53 -2.51 6.07
C GLY A 174 -9.22 -1.21 6.53
N GLU A 175 -10.21 -0.74 5.78
CA GLU A 175 -10.95 0.49 6.12
C GLU A 175 -11.77 0.37 7.42
N GLU A 176 -12.40 -0.79 7.65
CA GLU A 176 -13.17 -1.07 8.88
C GLU A 176 -12.27 -1.15 10.11
N LEU A 177 -11.12 -1.79 9.98
CA LEU A 177 -10.14 -1.89 11.06
C LEU A 177 -9.32 -0.60 11.23
N GLY A 178 -9.37 0.30 10.25
CA GLY A 178 -8.57 1.52 10.24
C GLY A 178 -7.05 1.26 10.19
N PRO A 179 -6.25 2.33 10.27
CA PRO A 179 -4.79 2.23 10.27
C PRO A 179 -4.29 1.24 11.32
N HIS A 180 -3.41 0.33 10.91
CA HIS A 180 -2.78 -0.72 11.73
C HIS A 180 -3.72 -1.78 12.32
N GLY A 181 -5.05 -1.67 12.14
CA GLY A 181 -5.99 -2.56 12.82
C GLY A 181 -5.95 -4.02 12.36
N ARG A 182 -5.51 -4.29 11.12
CA ARG A 182 -5.36 -5.64 10.54
C ARG A 182 -4.64 -6.62 11.47
N TYR A 183 -3.46 -6.24 11.95
CA TYR A 183 -2.61 -7.12 12.76
C TYR A 183 -2.97 -7.13 14.26
N TRP A 184 -3.92 -6.29 14.65
CA TRP A 184 -4.48 -6.22 16.00
C TRP A 184 -5.87 -6.84 16.08
N GLY A 185 -6.52 -7.12 14.93
CA GLY A 185 -7.86 -7.71 14.85
C GLY A 185 -8.97 -6.81 15.40
N ARG A 186 -8.74 -5.50 15.49
CA ARG A 186 -9.69 -4.52 16.02
C ARG A 186 -9.39 -3.11 15.50
N ASP A 187 -10.40 -2.24 15.51
CA ASP A 187 -10.25 -0.84 15.10
C ASP A 187 -9.49 -0.02 16.15
N LEU A 188 -8.26 0.36 15.83
CA LEU A 188 -7.39 1.10 16.76
C LEU A 188 -7.79 2.57 16.93
N ARG A 189 -8.67 3.11 16.08
CA ARG A 189 -9.27 4.45 16.28
C ARG A 189 -10.20 4.45 17.50
N ILE A 190 -10.80 3.29 17.80
CA ILE A 190 -11.77 3.10 18.87
C ILE A 190 -11.10 2.49 20.11
N ASP A 191 -10.22 1.51 19.93
CA ASP A 191 -9.51 0.80 21.00
C ASP A 191 -7.99 0.82 20.77
N PRO A 192 -7.34 2.00 20.90
CA PRO A 192 -5.91 2.15 20.66
C PRO A 192 -5.09 1.38 21.70
N PRO A 193 -4.01 0.70 21.31
CA PRO A 193 -3.17 -0.01 22.25
C PRO A 193 -2.36 0.96 23.13
N THR A 194 -2.11 0.54 24.37
CA THR A 194 -1.16 1.21 25.27
C THR A 194 0.27 1.09 24.73
N MET A 195 1.18 1.99 25.10
CA MET A 195 2.58 1.90 24.65
C MET A 195 3.24 0.60 25.10
N ARG A 196 2.85 0.08 26.27
CA ARG A 196 3.26 -1.23 26.76
C ARG A 196 2.87 -2.35 25.79
N GLN A 197 1.61 -2.40 25.37
CA GLN A 197 1.15 -3.41 24.41
C GLN A 197 1.87 -3.30 23.06
N ILE A 198 2.16 -2.08 22.60
CA ILE A 198 2.92 -1.86 21.36
C ILE A 198 4.35 -2.41 21.50
N VAL A 199 5.05 -2.07 22.59
CA VAL A 199 6.42 -2.55 22.84
C VAL A 199 6.47 -4.07 22.98
N GLU A 200 5.53 -4.66 23.74
CA GLU A 200 5.41 -6.11 23.91
C GLU A 200 5.17 -6.80 22.56
N ARG A 201 4.22 -6.30 21.76
CA ARG A 201 3.92 -6.86 20.44
C ARG A 201 5.09 -6.74 19.47
N LEU A 202 5.76 -5.59 19.46
CA LEU A 202 6.95 -5.40 18.64
C LEU A 202 8.08 -6.36 19.05
N ALA A 203 8.20 -6.69 20.35
CA ALA A 203 9.24 -7.58 20.85
C ALA A 203 8.99 -9.03 20.44
N GLU A 204 7.73 -9.48 20.56
CA GLU A 204 7.29 -10.78 20.05
C GLU A 204 7.60 -10.92 18.55
N LEU A 205 7.24 -9.91 17.75
CA LEU A 205 7.44 -9.94 16.29
C LEU A 205 8.91 -9.93 15.90
N ARG A 206 9.78 -9.20 16.61
CA ARG A 206 11.23 -9.24 16.36
C ARG A 206 11.81 -10.64 16.61
N VAL A 207 11.34 -11.35 17.65
CA VAL A 207 11.73 -12.73 17.93
C VAL A 207 11.21 -13.68 16.84
N GLU A 208 9.94 -13.56 16.46
CA GLU A 208 9.34 -14.35 15.39
C GLU A 208 10.05 -14.15 14.05
N TYR A 209 10.35 -12.91 13.70
CA TYR A 209 11.08 -12.55 12.48
C TYR A 209 12.48 -13.17 12.42
N ALA A 210 13.24 -13.10 13.53
CA ALA A 210 14.53 -13.76 13.62
C ALA A 210 14.40 -15.28 13.46
N ALA A 211 13.39 -15.88 14.08
CA ALA A 211 13.14 -17.32 14.01
C ALA A 211 12.84 -17.79 12.57
N VAL A 212 11.98 -17.08 11.82
CA VAL A 212 11.69 -17.46 10.42
C VAL A 212 12.89 -17.30 9.50
N ARG A 213 13.87 -16.45 9.86
CA ARG A 213 15.12 -16.26 9.11
C ARG A 213 16.27 -17.14 9.59
N GLY A 214 16.07 -17.93 10.65
CA GLY A 214 17.13 -18.74 11.26
C GLY A 214 18.24 -17.90 11.92
N GLU A 215 17.92 -16.66 12.31
CA GLU A 215 18.83 -15.75 13.00
C GLU A 215 18.70 -15.94 14.54
N PRO A 216 19.75 -15.60 15.32
CA PRO A 216 19.65 -15.59 16.78
C PRO A 216 18.53 -14.66 17.27
N ALA A 217 17.88 -15.04 18.37
CA ALA A 217 16.86 -14.19 18.98
C ALA A 217 17.46 -12.82 19.35
N PRO A 218 16.78 -11.72 19.00
CA PRO A 218 17.24 -10.38 19.34
C PRO A 218 17.13 -10.13 20.85
N ASP A 219 17.90 -9.15 21.33
CA ASP A 219 17.81 -8.71 22.72
C ASP A 219 16.41 -8.11 23.01
N PRO A 220 15.84 -8.40 24.20
CA PRO A 220 14.59 -7.78 24.63
C PRO A 220 14.78 -6.27 24.88
N PRO A 221 13.68 -5.49 24.92
CA PRO A 221 13.75 -4.11 25.38
C PRO A 221 14.31 -4.04 26.81
N ASN A 222 15.05 -2.98 27.12
CA ASN A 222 15.48 -2.73 28.49
C ASN A 222 14.27 -2.48 29.39
N PRO A 223 14.40 -2.67 30.72
CA PRO A 223 13.39 -2.20 31.66
C PRO A 223 13.11 -0.70 31.49
N GLY A 224 11.88 -0.29 31.81
CA GLY A 224 11.48 1.11 31.80
C GLY A 224 12.34 2.01 32.70
N ALA A 225 12.51 3.26 32.29
CA ALA A 225 13.36 4.24 32.94
C ALA A 225 12.85 4.57 34.34
N ALA A 226 13.77 4.74 35.30
CA ALA A 226 13.37 5.26 36.59
C ALA A 226 12.94 6.74 36.45
N PRO A 227 12.02 7.23 37.31
CA PRO A 227 11.63 8.65 37.28
C PRO A 227 12.81 9.62 37.41
N SER A 228 13.88 9.22 38.10
CA SER A 228 15.12 10.00 38.22
C SER A 228 15.89 10.13 36.91
N ASP A 229 15.86 9.10 36.06
CA ASP A 229 16.59 9.09 34.79
C ASP A 229 15.89 9.96 33.76
N ILE A 230 14.55 9.89 33.71
CA ILE A 230 13.72 10.80 32.91
C ILE A 230 13.94 12.25 33.36
N ALA A 231 13.92 12.52 34.66
CA ALA A 231 14.15 13.86 35.19
C ALA A 231 15.55 14.39 34.84
N ALA A 232 16.58 13.54 34.92
CA ALA A 232 17.94 13.90 34.52
C ALA A 232 18.04 14.21 33.02
N LEU A 233 17.35 13.45 32.18
CA LEU A 233 17.26 13.69 30.75
C LEU A 233 16.55 15.03 30.45
N GLU A 234 15.37 15.26 31.03
CA GLU A 234 14.63 16.52 30.84
C GLU A 234 15.43 17.73 31.33
N GLN A 235 16.14 17.60 32.45
CA GLN A 235 17.05 18.63 32.94
C GLN A 235 18.20 18.89 31.96
N ARG A 236 18.78 17.84 31.38
CA ARG A 236 19.87 17.94 30.39
C ARG A 236 19.42 18.59 29.10
N LEU A 237 18.18 18.32 28.67
CA LEU A 237 17.54 18.93 27.49
C LEU A 237 17.06 20.36 27.78
N GLY A 238 16.89 20.73 29.05
CA GLY A 238 16.35 22.03 29.45
C GLY A 238 14.84 22.19 29.22
N ARG A 239 14.13 21.08 29.03
CA ARG A 239 12.68 21.03 28.71
C ARG A 239 12.10 19.65 29.02
N PRO A 240 10.77 19.53 29.19
CA PRO A 240 10.12 18.23 29.26
C PRO A 240 10.25 17.47 27.93
N LEU A 241 10.22 16.14 28.00
CA LEU A 241 10.07 15.28 26.84
C LEU A 241 8.65 15.38 26.28
N HIS A 242 8.50 15.12 24.98
CA HIS A 242 7.18 14.93 24.40
C HIS A 242 6.48 13.72 25.08
N PRO A 243 5.16 13.78 25.38
CA PRO A 243 4.47 12.75 26.16
C PRO A 243 4.67 11.32 25.67
N GLU A 244 4.56 11.05 24.36
CA GLU A 244 4.75 9.70 23.83
C GLU A 244 6.21 9.23 23.89
N HIS A 245 7.20 10.14 23.78
CA HIS A 245 8.61 9.80 23.97
C HIS A 245 8.87 9.40 25.42
N ARG A 246 8.27 10.15 26.35
CA ARG A 246 8.34 9.84 27.77
C ARG A 246 7.69 8.48 28.06
N GLU A 247 6.49 8.22 27.53
CA GLU A 247 5.76 6.97 27.71
C GLU A 247 6.58 5.76 27.22
N VAL A 248 7.24 5.86 26.06
CA VAL A 248 8.07 4.74 25.57
C VAL A 248 9.29 4.50 26.45
N LEU A 249 9.97 5.54 26.95
CA LEU A 249 11.11 5.38 27.86
C LEU A 249 10.68 4.82 29.22
N GLU A 250 9.51 5.20 29.73
CA GLU A 250 8.92 4.64 30.95
C GLU A 250 8.54 3.15 30.81
N VAL A 251 8.31 2.68 29.58
CA VAL A 251 8.04 1.27 29.28
C VAL A 251 9.33 0.49 28.98
N ALA A 252 10.23 1.09 28.20
CA ALA A 252 11.48 0.50 27.73
C ALA A 252 12.58 1.58 27.59
N ASP A 253 13.53 1.63 28.54
CA ASP A 253 14.62 2.61 28.54
C ASP A 253 15.73 2.19 27.56
N GLY A 254 15.43 2.35 26.29
CA GLY A 254 16.25 1.90 25.19
C GLY A 254 16.02 0.44 24.83
N TRP A 255 16.33 0.14 23.57
CA TRP A 255 16.12 -1.18 22.99
C TRP A 255 17.19 -1.44 21.93
N PRO A 256 18.19 -2.29 22.24
CA PRO A 256 19.17 -2.71 21.26
C PRO A 256 18.53 -3.41 20.06
N GLY A 257 19.17 -3.32 18.91
CA GLY A 257 18.73 -4.01 17.69
C GLY A 257 18.44 -3.06 16.55
N ASN A 258 17.49 -3.42 15.71
CA ASN A 258 17.25 -2.72 14.46
C ASN A 258 15.77 -2.34 14.27
N PRO A 259 15.40 -1.03 14.36
CA PRO A 259 16.26 0.07 14.82
C PRO A 259 16.56 -0.02 16.32
N HIS A 260 17.66 0.62 16.73
CA HIS A 260 18.09 0.78 18.12
C HIS A 260 17.38 2.00 18.71
N ILE A 261 16.49 1.78 19.69
CA ILE A 261 15.85 2.87 20.43
C ILE A 261 16.79 3.32 21.55
N LEU A 262 17.06 4.62 21.63
CA LEU A 262 18.03 5.17 22.59
C LEU A 262 17.46 5.23 24.00
N SER A 263 18.26 4.84 24.99
CA SER A 263 17.93 5.04 26.41
C SER A 263 18.17 6.47 26.87
N CYS A 264 17.65 6.84 28.04
CA CYS A 264 17.92 8.13 28.68
C CYS A 264 19.42 8.42 28.76
N ALA A 265 20.20 7.44 29.21
CA ALA A 265 21.65 7.56 29.31
C ALA A 265 22.29 7.81 27.93
N GLN A 266 21.87 7.07 26.90
CA GLN A 266 22.39 7.21 25.53
C GLN A 266 22.02 8.55 24.90
N ILE A 267 20.83 9.08 25.17
CA ILE A 267 20.42 10.42 24.73
C ILE A 267 21.27 11.49 25.42
N ILE A 268 21.57 11.33 26.72
CA ILE A 268 22.39 12.28 27.49
C ILE A 268 23.84 12.31 26.99
N THR A 269 24.47 11.15 26.78
CA THR A 269 25.87 11.11 26.30
C THR A 269 25.97 11.48 24.83
N GLY A 270 25.01 11.04 24.02
CA GLY A 270 24.94 11.33 22.59
C GLY A 270 25.93 10.53 21.73
N ASP A 271 26.66 9.57 22.30
CA ASP A 271 27.72 8.85 21.59
C ASP A 271 27.18 8.05 20.40
N LEU A 272 26.11 7.26 20.61
CA LEU A 272 25.47 6.48 19.54
C LEU A 272 24.86 7.37 18.45
N TRP A 273 24.32 8.52 18.84
CA TRP A 273 23.79 9.50 17.90
C TRP A 273 24.90 10.08 17.02
N ALA A 274 26.00 10.52 17.64
CA ALA A 274 27.16 11.05 16.93
C ALA A 274 27.82 9.99 16.03
N GLU A 275 27.88 8.73 16.48
CA GLU A 275 28.42 7.63 15.67
C GLU A 275 27.57 7.37 14.43
N ALA A 276 26.24 7.34 14.56
CA ALA A 276 25.33 7.14 13.43
C ALA A 276 25.41 8.29 12.41
N LEU A 277 25.51 9.54 12.87
CA LEU A 277 25.76 10.71 12.01
C LEU A 277 27.10 10.57 11.27
N ALA A 278 28.17 10.18 11.96
CA ALA A 278 29.47 9.94 11.34
C ALA A 278 29.44 8.76 10.35
N ALA A 279 28.63 7.73 10.61
CA ALA A 279 28.41 6.62 9.69
C ALA A 279 27.73 7.08 8.40
N ARG A 280 26.76 8.00 8.49
CA ARG A 280 26.16 8.64 7.32
C ARG A 280 27.19 9.41 6.50
N ASP A 281 28.05 10.19 7.14
CA ASP A 281 29.09 10.96 6.41
C ASP A 281 30.05 10.04 5.64
N ARG A 282 30.42 8.90 6.24
CA ARG A 282 31.20 7.85 5.57
C ARG A 282 30.45 7.25 4.39
N HIS A 283 29.15 6.97 4.54
CA HIS A 283 28.31 6.46 3.47
C HIS A 283 28.18 7.46 2.31
N ASN A 284 27.91 8.73 2.60
CA ASN A 284 27.85 9.79 1.60
C ASN A 284 29.18 9.93 0.84
N ALA A 285 30.32 9.81 1.53
CA ALA A 285 31.64 9.83 0.89
C ALA A 285 31.87 8.62 -0.03
N TRP A 286 31.48 7.42 0.41
CA TRP A 286 31.54 6.22 -0.41
C TRP A 286 30.65 6.33 -1.66
N GLN A 287 29.41 6.80 -1.51
CA GLN A 287 28.46 6.98 -2.61
C GLN A 287 28.97 8.03 -3.62
N ALA A 288 29.57 9.13 -3.15
CA ALA A 288 30.21 10.12 -3.99
C ALA A 288 31.29 9.51 -4.90
N ALA A 289 32.16 8.67 -4.32
CA ALA A 289 33.23 8.02 -5.03
C ALA A 289 32.70 6.99 -6.04
N ASP A 290 31.65 6.26 -5.69
CA ASP A 290 31.02 5.27 -6.57
C ASP A 290 30.37 5.94 -7.78
N PHE A 291 29.62 7.03 -7.58
CA PHE A 291 29.04 7.80 -8.67
C PHE A 291 30.08 8.44 -9.58
N ALA A 292 31.16 8.99 -9.01
CA ALA A 292 32.27 9.50 -9.80
C ALA A 292 32.90 8.41 -10.67
N ARG A 293 33.06 7.19 -10.15
CA ARG A 293 33.56 6.03 -10.91
C ARG A 293 32.63 5.63 -12.05
N CYS A 294 31.32 5.74 -11.85
CA CYS A 294 30.30 5.43 -12.86
C CYS A 294 30.02 6.60 -13.84
N GLY A 295 30.74 7.72 -13.73
CA GLY A 295 30.56 8.89 -14.60
C GLY A 295 29.28 9.70 -14.34
N VAL A 296 28.63 9.50 -13.19
CA VAL A 296 27.44 10.25 -12.79
C VAL A 296 27.90 11.59 -12.19
N SER A 297 27.72 12.68 -12.93
CA SER A 297 28.18 14.03 -12.54
C SER A 297 27.12 14.90 -11.87
N THR A 298 25.87 14.43 -11.82
CA THR A 298 24.72 15.20 -11.32
C THR A 298 24.50 15.09 -9.81
N TRP A 299 25.18 14.16 -9.13
CA TRP A 299 25.01 13.97 -7.70
C TRP A 299 25.88 14.93 -6.90
N GLN A 300 25.25 15.72 -6.02
CA GLN A 300 25.93 16.62 -5.10
C GLN A 300 26.00 16.00 -3.72
N LYS A 301 27.21 15.90 -3.16
CA LYS A 301 27.40 15.39 -1.81
C LYS A 301 26.70 16.30 -0.80
N PRO A 302 25.84 15.77 0.07
CA PRO A 302 25.31 16.54 1.19
C PRO A 302 26.43 17.06 2.10
N GLY A 303 26.16 18.16 2.82
CA GLY A 303 27.05 18.66 3.87
C GLY A 303 27.17 17.68 5.05
N PRO A 304 27.98 18.03 6.07
CA PRO A 304 28.17 17.17 7.24
C PRO A 304 26.85 16.85 7.94
N ALA A 305 26.60 15.57 8.22
CA ALA A 305 25.36 15.10 8.84
C ALA A 305 25.12 15.75 10.21
N ALA A 306 26.17 15.98 10.99
CA ALA A 306 26.08 16.62 12.30
C ALA A 306 25.61 18.09 12.21
N GLU A 307 26.05 18.82 11.18
CA GLU A 307 25.60 20.21 10.96
C GLU A 307 24.13 20.25 10.54
N ALA A 308 23.73 19.34 9.64
CA ALA A 308 22.34 19.18 9.25
C ALA A 308 21.45 18.86 10.46
N ALA A 309 21.85 17.88 11.28
CA ALA A 309 21.11 17.50 12.48
C ALA A 309 21.01 18.63 13.52
N ALA A 310 22.06 19.44 13.68
CA ALA A 310 22.04 20.60 14.57
C ALA A 310 21.05 21.70 14.12
N GLY A 311 20.71 21.73 12.82
CA GLY A 311 19.71 22.63 12.26
C GLY A 311 18.26 22.20 12.51
N VAL A 312 18.02 21.00 13.04
CA VAL A 312 16.67 20.47 13.30
C VAL A 312 16.42 20.46 14.80
N SER A 313 15.27 21.01 15.21
CA SER A 313 14.83 21.02 16.59
C SER A 313 14.22 19.68 16.97
N VAL A 314 15.08 18.68 17.25
CA VAL A 314 14.67 17.31 17.65
C VAL A 314 15.30 16.88 18.96
N THR A 315 14.69 15.89 19.61
CA THR A 315 15.33 15.06 20.64
C THR A 315 15.77 13.74 19.99
N PRO A 316 17.03 13.28 20.16
CA PRO A 316 17.45 11.97 19.68
C PRO A 316 16.51 10.86 20.15
N PHE A 317 16.15 9.94 19.25
CA PHE A 317 15.18 8.87 19.54
C PHE A 317 15.69 7.48 19.16
N ALA A 318 16.09 7.27 17.91
CA ALA A 318 16.54 5.96 17.45
C ALA A 318 17.62 6.05 16.36
N THR A 319 18.37 4.97 16.17
CA THR A 319 19.40 4.87 15.12
C THR A 319 19.36 3.49 14.45
N GLN A 320 19.77 3.44 13.18
CA GLN A 320 19.97 2.19 12.42
C GLN A 320 21.02 2.42 11.34
N ALA A 321 22.21 1.83 11.48
CA ALA A 321 23.29 1.94 10.51
C ALA A 321 23.62 3.41 10.12
N ILE A 322 23.02 3.92 9.04
CA ILE A 322 23.19 5.28 8.52
C ILE A 322 21.96 6.18 8.71
N PHE A 323 20.90 5.66 9.33
CA PHE A 323 19.65 6.35 9.62
C PHE A 323 19.63 6.83 11.07
N VAL A 324 19.08 8.02 11.26
CA VAL A 324 18.96 8.69 12.57
C VAL A 324 17.58 9.30 12.68
N TRP A 325 16.84 8.92 13.73
CA TRP A 325 15.50 9.42 13.98
C TRP A 325 15.47 10.30 15.22
N GLY A 326 14.88 11.48 15.06
CA GLY A 326 14.66 12.44 16.14
C GLY A 326 13.18 12.69 16.32
N ILE A 327 12.79 13.01 17.55
CA ILE A 327 11.42 13.44 17.87
C ILE A 327 11.37 14.96 17.82
N ASP A 328 10.55 15.48 16.93
CA ASP A 328 10.22 16.90 16.85
C ASP A 328 9.70 17.39 18.19
N ILE A 329 10.17 18.55 18.59
CA ILE A 329 10.04 19.04 19.96
C ILE A 329 8.71 19.73 20.20
N GLU A 330 8.04 20.15 19.13
CA GLU A 330 6.77 20.86 19.17
C GLU A 330 5.63 19.88 18.89
N GLU A 331 5.75 19.08 17.83
CA GLU A 331 4.69 18.20 17.33
C GLU A 331 4.84 16.75 17.80
N GLY A 332 5.98 16.38 18.41
CA GLY A 332 6.22 15.01 18.88
C GLY A 332 6.38 13.97 17.78
N ARG A 333 6.57 14.44 16.54
CA ARG A 333 6.68 13.59 15.35
C ARG A 333 8.05 12.97 15.23
N VAL A 334 8.11 11.71 14.83
CA VAL A 334 9.36 11.04 14.48
C VAL A 334 9.80 11.50 13.08
N LEU A 335 11.01 12.03 12.99
CA LEU A 335 11.62 12.55 11.77
C LEU A 335 12.89 11.73 11.47
N ASP A 336 13.09 11.34 10.20
CA ASP A 336 14.44 11.04 9.72
C ASP A 336 15.18 12.38 9.61
N VAL A 337 16.11 12.62 10.53
CA VAL A 337 16.70 13.94 10.74
C VAL A 337 17.46 14.42 9.49
N LEU A 338 18.05 13.50 8.73
CA LEU A 338 18.91 13.86 7.61
C LEU A 338 18.14 13.94 6.29
N THR A 339 17.17 13.05 6.08
CA THR A 339 16.23 13.19 4.96
C THR A 339 15.34 14.42 5.13
N TYR A 340 14.94 14.77 6.36
CA TYR A 340 14.14 15.97 6.63
C TYR A 340 14.85 17.26 6.23
N VAL A 341 16.17 17.39 6.45
CA VAL A 341 16.92 18.59 6.04
C VAL A 341 16.97 18.73 4.52
N GLU A 342 17.18 17.62 3.80
CA GLU A 342 17.19 17.60 2.33
C GLU A 342 15.80 17.87 1.75
N ASP A 343 14.75 17.34 2.38
CA ASP A 343 13.36 17.49 1.96
C ASP A 343 12.83 18.90 2.26
N VAL A 344 13.13 19.49 3.42
CA VAL A 344 12.70 20.86 3.76
C VAL A 344 13.35 21.88 2.82
N ALA A 345 14.61 21.68 2.42
CA ALA A 345 15.25 22.49 1.39
C ALA A 345 14.51 22.41 0.03
N ARG A 346 13.74 21.34 -0.19
CA ARG A 346 12.88 21.11 -1.37
C ARG A 346 11.40 21.39 -1.11
N GLY A 347 11.02 21.88 0.07
CA GLY A 347 9.64 22.20 0.46
C GLY A 347 8.80 21.02 0.99
N TYR A 348 9.42 19.87 1.28
CA TYR A 348 8.75 18.68 1.81
C TYR A 348 9.06 18.46 3.29
N LYS A 349 8.09 17.95 4.06
CA LYS A 349 8.30 17.47 5.44
C LYS A 349 7.93 15.99 5.50
N ARG A 350 8.90 15.08 5.37
CA ARG A 350 8.66 13.65 5.65
C ARG A 350 8.69 13.42 7.16
N SER A 351 7.57 12.95 7.69
CA SER A 351 7.40 12.53 9.07
C SER A 351 6.86 11.11 9.09
N TYR A 352 7.29 10.32 10.06
CA TYR A 352 6.78 8.97 10.33
C TYR A 352 5.61 8.98 11.34
N GLY A 353 4.90 10.11 11.43
CA GLY A 353 3.85 10.30 12.44
C GLY A 353 4.41 10.54 13.84
N THR A 354 3.58 10.32 14.87
CA THR A 354 3.99 10.36 16.28
C THR A 354 4.85 9.14 16.65
N VAL A 355 5.31 9.03 17.90
CA VAL A 355 6.08 7.86 18.35
C VAL A 355 5.23 6.59 18.24
N ARG A 356 3.95 6.68 18.65
CA ARG A 356 3.00 5.56 18.58
C ARG A 356 2.78 5.10 17.14
N GLU A 357 2.51 6.04 16.23
CA GLU A 357 2.34 5.77 14.80
C GLU A 357 3.58 5.12 14.19
N HIS A 358 4.77 5.63 14.52
CA HIS A 358 6.02 5.08 14.04
C HIS A 358 6.23 3.63 14.48
N LEU A 359 5.94 3.31 15.74
CA LEU A 359 6.06 1.94 16.27
C LEU A 359 4.99 0.99 15.73
N LEU A 360 3.75 1.46 15.54
CA LEU A 360 2.69 0.68 14.90
C LEU A 360 3.03 0.38 13.43
N SER A 361 3.57 1.35 12.70
CA SER A 361 4.08 1.14 11.34
C SER A 361 5.21 0.10 11.28
N GLN A 362 6.08 0.05 12.30
CA GLN A 362 7.11 -1.01 12.39
C GLN A 362 6.49 -2.40 12.63
N ILE A 363 5.44 -2.48 13.46
CA ILE A 363 4.70 -3.73 13.69
C ILE A 363 4.11 -4.24 12.37
N ASP A 364 3.43 -3.38 11.62
CA ASP A 364 2.84 -3.74 10.33
C ASP A 364 3.91 -4.23 9.35
N GLY A 365 5.03 -3.50 9.26
CA GLY A 365 6.16 -3.89 8.40
C GLY A 365 6.74 -5.26 8.76
N LEU A 366 6.91 -5.56 10.04
CA LEU A 366 7.39 -6.88 10.48
C LEU A 366 6.39 -8.00 10.18
N CYS A 367 5.09 -7.78 10.44
CA CYS A 367 4.07 -8.75 10.09
C CYS A 367 4.09 -9.07 8.58
N GLN A 368 4.12 -8.04 7.72
CA GLN A 368 4.19 -8.22 6.27
C GLN A 368 5.44 -9.02 5.84
N GLN A 369 6.59 -8.72 6.45
CA GLN A 369 7.83 -9.43 6.15
C GLN A 369 7.77 -10.90 6.59
N ILE A 370 7.21 -11.20 7.76
CA ILE A 370 7.01 -12.57 8.25
C ILE A 370 6.06 -13.34 7.32
N GLU A 371 4.93 -12.74 6.95
CA GLU A 371 3.94 -13.32 6.03
C GLU A 371 4.54 -13.57 4.64
N SER A 372 5.30 -12.61 4.10
CA SER A 372 6.01 -12.77 2.84
C SER A 372 7.02 -13.92 2.91
N TRP A 373 7.80 -13.99 3.97
CA TRP A 373 8.83 -15.03 4.13
C TRP A 373 8.20 -16.43 4.20
N ARG A 374 7.11 -16.58 4.95
CA ARG A 374 6.35 -17.82 5.04
C ARG A 374 5.76 -18.24 3.69
N ARG A 375 5.24 -17.30 2.89
CA ARG A 375 4.72 -17.63 1.55
C ARG A 375 5.82 -18.07 0.58
N THR A 376 7.01 -17.49 0.68
CA THR A 376 8.11 -17.79 -0.25
C THR A 376 8.89 -19.04 0.11
N PHE A 377 9.07 -19.34 1.40
CA PHE A 377 9.98 -20.39 1.87
C PHE A 377 9.33 -21.44 2.80
N GLY A 378 8.05 -21.27 3.13
CA GLY A 378 7.32 -22.13 4.08
C GLY A 378 6.56 -23.28 3.46
#